data_AF-A0A9E4L4F3-F1
#
_entry.id   AF-A0A9E4L4F3-F1
#
_cell.length_a   1.000
_cell.length_b   1.000
_cell.length_c   1.000
_cell.angle_alpha   90.00
_cell.angle_beta   90.00
_cell.angle_gamma   90.00
#
_symmetry.space_group_name_H-M   'P 1'
#
loop_
_entity.id
_entity.type
_entity.pdbx_description
1 polymer ?
#
loop_
_entity_poly.entity_id
_entity_poly.type
_entity_poly.pdbx_seq_one_letter_code
_entity_poly.pdbx_strand_id
1 'polypeptide(L)' 'MFVRNQKKTGRTETQSFKVQKSKPIIDRIDRVLAPHYGFTDEELDFIINYDIKYRMGLDNLDRDEE' A
#
# COMPACT_ATOMS: atom_id res chain seq x y z
N MET A 1 12.90 15.57 6.66
CA MET A 1 14.24 15.40 6.06
C MET A 1 15.23 15.38 7.21
N PHE A 2 15.98 14.29 7.38
CA PHE A 2 16.99 14.16 8.43
C PHE A 2 18.36 14.41 7.82
N VAL A 3 19.08 15.40 8.32
CA VAL A 3 20.44 15.71 7.87
C VAL A 3 21.42 15.24 8.94
N ARG A 4 22.36 14.37 8.56
CA ARG A 4 23.40 13.82 9.43
C ARG A 4 24.77 14.09 8.82
N ASN A 5 25.70 14.67 9.58
CA ASN A 5 27.11 14.76 9.17
C ASN A 5 27.90 13.57 9.72
N GLN A 6 28.46 12.76 8.81
CA GLN A 6 29.26 11.58 9.13
C GLN A 6 30.75 11.87 8.93
N LYS A 7 31.60 11.47 9.90
CA LYS A 7 33.06 11.69 9.85
C LYS A 7 33.75 11.10 8.60
N LYS A 8 33.20 10.04 7.99
CA LYS A 8 33.77 9.38 6.79
C LYS A 8 33.10 9.77 5.48
N THR A 9 31.79 10.01 5.49
CA THR A 9 30.97 10.15 4.26
C THR A 9 30.35 11.54 4.08
N GLY A 10 30.59 12.48 5.01
CA GLY A 10 30.10 13.86 4.91
C GLY A 10 28.61 14.02 5.23
N ARG A 11 27.97 15.02 4.61
CA ARG A 11 26.55 15.35 4.83
C ARG A 11 25.66 14.32 4.15
N THR A 12 24.85 13.62 4.94
CA THR A 12 23.83 12.67 4.49
C THR A 12 22.46 13.25 4.75
N GLU A 13 21.62 13.27 3.72
CA GLU A 13 20.22 13.68 3.83
C GLU A 13 19.32 12.48 3.60
N THR A 14 18.43 12.22 4.54
CA THR A 14 17.50 11.09 4.48
C THR A 14 16.08 11.60 4.48
N GLN A 15 15.29 11.10 3.54
CA GLN A 15 13.85 11.28 3.52
C GLN A 15 13.19 9.95 3.86
N SER A 16 12.37 9.95 4.90
CA SER A 16 11.57 8.80 5.30
C SER A 16 10.10 9.09 5.00
N PHE A 17 9.44 8.21 4.26
CA PHE A 17 8.01 8.30 4.00
C PHE A 17 7.27 7.30 4.88
N LYS A 18 6.19 7.75 5.54
CA LYS A 18 5.34 6.89 6.37
C LYS A 18 4.12 6.45 5.56
N VAL A 19 4.32 5.47 4.66
CA VAL A 19 3.28 4.99 3.72
C VAL A 19 2.02 4.49 4.44
N GLN A 20 2.18 3.91 5.64
CA GLN A 20 1.05 3.46 6.48
C GLN A 20 0.04 4.57 6.78
N LYS A 21 0.48 5.84 6.86
CA LYS A 21 -0.43 6.97 7.11
C LYS A 21 -1.34 7.28 5.92
N SER A 22 -0.97 6.86 4.72
CA SER A 22 -1.76 7.06 3.51
C SER A 22 -2.86 6.00 3.36
N LYS A 23 -2.73 4.84 4.01
CA LYS A 23 -3.69 3.72 3.87
C LYS A 23 -5.13 4.12 4.18
N PRO A 24 -5.45 4.79 5.31
CA PRO A 24 -6.83 5.20 5.59
C PRO A 24 -7.40 6.23 4.59
N ILE A 25 -6.52 7.00 3.94
CA ILE A 25 -6.92 7.98 2.92
C ILE A 25 -7.29 7.25 1.64
N ILE A 26 -6.46 6.30 1.21
CA ILE A 26 -6.70 5.46 0.03
C ILE A 26 -7.99 4.65 0.22
N ASP A 27 -8.18 4.00 1.37
CA ASP A 27 -9.39 3.23 1.68
C ASP A 27 -10.67 4.09 1.60
N ARG A 28 -10.57 5.37 1.96
CA ARG A 28 -11.69 6.31 1.85
C ARG A 28 -11.96 6.72 0.41
N ILE A 29 -10.93 6.86 -0.41
CA ILE A 29 -11.07 7.13 -1.84
C ILE A 29 -11.75 5.94 -2.52
N ASP A 30 -11.29 4.71 -2.24
CA ASP A 30 -11.85 3.49 -2.84
C ASP A 30 -13.32 3.31 -2.48
N ARG A 31 -13.70 3.56 -1.21
CA ARG A 31 -15.11 3.56 -0.77
C ARG A 31 -15.97 4.59 -1.49
N VAL A 32 -15.43 5.77 -1.78
CA VAL A 32 -16.16 6.82 -2.51
C VAL A 32 -16.29 6.44 -3.99
N LEU A 33 -15.28 5.79 -4.57
CA LEU A 33 -15.26 5.38 -5.97
C LEU A 33 -16.10 4.12 -6.24
N ALA A 34 -16.19 3.18 -5.30
CA ALA A 34 -16.94 1.93 -5.44
C ALA A 34 -18.34 2.07 -6.05
N PRO A 35 -19.24 2.94 -5.54
CA PRO A 35 -20.57 3.10 -6.12
C PRO A 35 -20.56 3.73 -7.51
N HIS A 36 -19.53 4.51 -7.87
CA HIS A 36 -19.41 5.09 -9.21
C HIS A 36 -19.02 4.06 -10.27
N TYR A 37 -18.31 3.00 -9.87
CA TYR A 37 -17.94 1.88 -10.74
C TYR A 37 -18.89 0.68 -10.63
N GLY A 38 -19.86 0.74 -9.70
CA GLY A 38 -20.81 -0.34 -9.47
C GLY A 38 -20.22 -1.55 -8.76
N PHE A 39 -19.13 -1.36 -8.00
CA PHE A 39 -18.50 -2.44 -7.24
C PHE A 39 -19.38 -2.90 -6.08
N THR A 40 -19.37 -4.21 -5.81
CA THR A 40 -19.94 -4.77 -4.59
C THR A 40 -19.02 -4.54 -3.39
N ASP A 41 -19.56 -4.74 -2.18
CA ASP A 41 -18.76 -4.67 -0.96
C ASP A 41 -17.64 -5.72 -0.94
N GLU A 42 -17.82 -6.89 -1.55
CA GLU A 42 -16.78 -7.92 -1.66
C GLU A 42 -15.65 -7.49 -2.62
N GLU A 43 -16.00 -6.90 -3.78
CA GLU A 43 -15.01 -6.39 -4.74
C GLU A 43 -14.22 -5.21 -4.17
N LEU A 44 -14.89 -4.34 -3.41
CA LEU A 44 -14.23 -3.25 -2.69
C LEU A 44 -13.26 -3.78 -1.62
N ASP A 45 -13.66 -4.79 -0.84
CA ASP A 45 -12.79 -5.40 0.16
C ASP A 45 -11.59 -6.10 -0.50
N PHE A 46 -11.79 -6.71 -1.68
CA PHE A 46 -10.70 -7.23 -2.49
C PHE A 46 -9.71 -6.14 -2.93
N ILE A 47 -10.19 -4.99 -3.42
CA ILE A 47 -9.34 -3.86 -3.82
C ILE A 47 -8.56 -3.30 -2.63
N ILE A 48 -9.23 -3.11 -1.48
CA ILE A 48 -8.61 -2.60 -0.26
C ILE A 48 -7.51 -3.56 0.25
N ASN A 49 -7.73 -4.87 0.12
CA ASN A 49 -6.81 -5.90 0.62
C ASN A 49 -5.85 -6.47 -0.43
N TYR A 50 -5.91 -6.02 -1.70
CA TYR A 50 -5.11 -6.55 -2.80
C TYR A 50 -3.60 -6.50 -2.52
N ASP A 51 -3.13 -5.40 -1.95
CA ASP A 51 -1.72 -5.18 -1.61
C ASP A 51 -1.21 -6.12 -0.49
N ILE A 52 -2.11 -6.64 0.37
CA ILE A 52 -1.78 -7.63 1.41
C ILE A 52 -1.49 -8.99 0.77
N LYS A 53 -2.24 -9.41 -0.26
CA LYS A 53 -2.02 -10.68 -0.98
C LYS A 53 -0.59 -10.75 -1.54
N TYR A 54 -0.10 -9.68 -2.14
CA TYR A 54 1.26 -9.63 -2.71
C TYR A 54 2.36 -9.47 -1.67
N ARG A 55 2.13 -8.71 -0.59
CA ARG A 55 3.13 -8.54 0.50
C ARG A 55 3.32 -9.77 1.36
N MET A 56 2.27 -10.59 1.54
CA MET A 56 2.35 -11.83 2.32
C MET A 56 2.74 -13.05 1.48
N GLY A 57 2.98 -12.87 0.17
CA GLY A 57 3.31 -13.98 -0.74
C GLY A 57 2.14 -14.95 -0.96
N LEU A 58 0.89 -14.51 -0.73
CA LEU A 58 -0.32 -15.32 -0.94
C LEU A 58 -0.72 -15.45 -2.42
N ASP A 59 -0.01 -14.80 -3.34
CA ASP A 59 -0.22 -14.86 -4.80
C ASP A 59 -0.08 -16.29 -5.38
N ASN A 60 0.48 -17.23 -4.60
CA ASN A 60 0.62 -18.63 -5.00
C ASN A 60 -0.63 -19.50 -4.73
N LEU A 61 -1.64 -19.02 -3.99
CA LEU A 61 -2.81 -19.85 -3.63
C LEU A 61 -3.91 -19.87 -4.71
N ASP A 62 -3.90 -18.91 -5.64
CA ASP A 62 -4.91 -18.80 -6.70
C ASP A 62 -4.43 -19.41 -8.04
N ARG A 63 -3.22 -20.03 -8.09
CA ARG A 63 -2.65 -20.65 -9.31
C ARG A 63 -2.71 -22.19 -9.33
N ASP A 64 -3.24 -22.82 -8.29
CA ASP A 64 -3.30 -24.29 -8.18
C ASP A 64 -4.66 -24.88 -8.64
N GLU A 65 -5.48 -24.11 -9.36
CA GLU A 65 -6.67 -24.59 -10.06
C GLU A 65 -6.55 -24.43 -11.58
N GLU A 66 -5.65 -25.21 -12.20
CA GLU A 66 -5.73 -25.56 -13.64
C GLU A 66 -5.23 -26.99 -13.91
#